data_AF-A0A528LFX8-F1
#
_entry.id   AF-A0A528LFX8-F1
#
_cell.length_a   1.000
_cell.length_b   1.000
_cell.length_c   1.000
_cell.angle_alpha   90.00
_cell.angle_beta   90.00
_cell.angle_gamma   90.00
#
_symmetry.space_group_name_H-M   'P 1'
#
loop_
_entity.id
_entity.type
_entity.pdbx_description
1 polymer ?
#
loop_
_entity_poly.entity_id
_entity_poly.type
_entity_poly.pdbx_seq_one_letter_code
_entity_poly.pdbx_strand_id
1 'polypeptide(L)' 'MQRYLLLNAFYPEDLDVLKRVFDILCRERGCQPGSPDAEATALLLVNMFEGGRRTEEELLEAVRATQAYRRAS' A
#
# COMPACT_ATOMS: atom_id res chain seq x y z
N MET A 1 30.04 -8.95 -8.03
CA MET A 1 28.93 -8.25 -7.37
C MET A 1 27.65 -8.47 -8.19
N GLN A 2 27.05 -9.65 -8.05
CA GLN A 2 25.88 -10.05 -8.82
C GLN A 2 24.66 -9.32 -8.25
N ARG A 3 24.20 -8.29 -8.97
CA ARG A 3 22.86 -7.73 -8.75
C ARG A 3 21.88 -8.87 -9.05
N TYR A 4 21.26 -9.39 -8.00
CA TYR A 4 20.13 -10.31 -8.07
C TYR A 4 18.95 -9.54 -8.69
N LEU A 5 19.01 -9.42 -10.02
CA LEU A 5 17.88 -9.11 -10.87
C LEU A 5 17.04 -10.38 -10.88
N LEU A 6 16.07 -10.46 -9.97
CA LEU A 6 14.87 -11.30 -9.98
C LEU A 6 14.46 -11.55 -8.52
N LEU A 7 13.56 -10.71 -8.02
CA LEU A 7 12.36 -11.06 -7.25
C LEU A 7 11.83 -9.74 -6.68
N ASN A 8 10.54 -9.45 -6.90
CA ASN A 8 9.79 -8.47 -6.12
C ASN A 8 9.67 -8.98 -4.67
N ALA A 9 10.81 -9.16 -4.01
CA ALA A 9 10.89 -9.59 -2.63
C ALA A 9 10.71 -8.35 -1.78
N PHE A 10 9.62 -8.31 -1.04
CA PHE A 10 9.47 -7.33 0.03
C PHE A 10 10.51 -7.67 1.10
N TYR A 11 11.36 -6.70 1.43
CA TYR A 11 12.18 -6.81 2.61
C TYR A 11 11.28 -6.67 3.85
N PRO A 12 11.69 -7.21 5.02
CA PRO A 12 10.91 -7.07 6.25
C PRO A 12 10.57 -5.60 6.57
N GLU A 13 11.51 -4.69 6.32
CA GLU A 13 11.32 -3.24 6.45
C GLU A 13 10.25 -2.67 5.50
N ASP A 14 10.16 -3.20 4.27
CA ASP A 14 9.14 -2.82 3.30
C ASP A 14 7.76 -3.26 3.78
N LEU A 15 7.66 -4.49 4.31
CA LEU A 15 6.42 -5.02 4.88
C LEU A 15 5.97 -4.21 6.11
N ASP A 16 6.91 -3.74 6.94
CA ASP A 16 6.59 -2.89 8.08
C ASP A 16 6.01 -1.53 7.63
N VAL A 17 6.56 -0.93 6.57
CA VAL A 17 6.02 0.31 5.98
C VAL A 17 4.62 0.06 5.41
N LEU A 18 4.46 -0.97 4.59
CA LEU A 18 3.17 -1.34 3.99
C LEU A 18 2.11 -1.60 5.06
N LYS A 19 2.48 -2.30 6.13
CA LYS A 19 1.58 -2.59 7.26
C LYS A 19 1.18 -1.33 8.00
N ARG A 20 2.12 -0.41 8.30
CA ARG A 20 1.80 0.87 8.95
C ARG A 20 0.82 1.69 8.13
N VAL A 21 1.07 1.86 6.84
CA VAL A 21 0.17 2.59 5.93
C VAL A 21 -1.20 1.92 5.87
N PHE A 22 -1.23 0.59 5.75
CA PHE A 22 -2.46 -0.19 5.73
C PHE A 22 -3.30 -0.01 6.99
N ASP A 23 -2.68 -0.10 8.18
CA ASP A 23 -3.35 0.05 9.47
C ASP A 23 -3.94 1.47 9.62
N ILE A 24 -3.21 2.50 9.17
CA ILE A 24 -3.70 3.90 9.15
C ILE A 24 -4.95 4.00 8.27
N LEU A 25 -4.87 3.53 7.02
CA LEU A 25 -5.98 3.60 6.07
C LEU A 25 -7.20 2.81 6.54
N CYS A 26 -6.98 1.63 7.13
CA CYS A 26 -8.07 0.84 7.69
C CYS A 26 -8.74 1.56 8.86
N ARG A 27 -7.96 2.19 9.74
CA ARG A 27 -8.49 2.97 10.87
C ARG A 27 -9.30 4.19 10.42
N GLU A 28 -8.84 4.91 9.40
CA GLU A 28 -9.55 6.08 8.84
C GLU A 28 -10.92 5.70 8.24
N ARG A 29 -11.02 4.47 7.71
CA ARG A 29 -12.19 3.99 6.98
C ARG A 29 -13.12 3.11 7.81
N GLY A 30 -12.68 2.67 8.98
CA GLY A 30 -13.37 1.63 9.75
C GLY A 30 -13.31 0.25 9.07
N CYS A 31 -12.29 -0.01 8.26
CA CYS A 31 -12.12 -1.32 7.61
C CYS A 31 -11.89 -2.39 8.69
N GLN A 32 -12.63 -3.49 8.61
CA GLN A 32 -12.36 -4.67 9.43
C GLN A 32 -11.27 -5.53 8.76
N PRO A 33 -10.31 -6.09 9.52
CA PRO A 33 -9.35 -7.05 8.97
C PRO A 33 -10.07 -8.21 8.27
N GLY A 34 -9.65 -8.52 7.04
CA GLY A 34 -10.29 -9.56 6.22
C GLY A 34 -11.59 -9.13 5.53
N SER A 35 -12.02 -7.87 5.63
CA SER A 35 -13.10 -7.36 4.80
C SER A 35 -12.65 -7.17 3.35
N PRO A 36 -13.58 -7.20 2.39
CA PRO A 36 -13.26 -6.87 0.99
C PRO A 36 -12.60 -5.50 0.82
N ASP A 37 -12.99 -4.52 1.64
CA ASP A 37 -12.41 -3.17 1.62
C ASP A 37 -10.96 -3.14 2.14
N ALA A 38 -10.67 -3.95 3.15
CA ALA A 38 -9.31 -4.14 3.65
C ALA A 38 -8.46 -4.80 2.55
N GLU A 39 -8.94 -5.88 1.94
CA GLU A 39 -8.21 -6.59 0.88
C GLU A 39 -7.95 -5.68 -0.34
N ALA A 40 -8.95 -4.93 -0.79
CA ALA A 40 -8.78 -3.96 -1.87
C ALA A 40 -7.75 -2.86 -1.53
N THR A 41 -7.69 -2.44 -0.27
CA THR A 41 -6.71 -1.46 0.21
C THR A 41 -5.30 -2.05 0.22
N ALA A 42 -5.13 -3.30 0.68
CA ALA A 42 -3.84 -4.00 0.65
C ALA A 42 -3.32 -4.18 -0.78
N LEU A 43 -4.18 -4.62 -1.71
CA LEU A 43 -3.83 -4.78 -3.12
C LEU A 43 -3.40 -3.46 -3.76
N LEU A 44 -4.11 -2.37 -3.45
CA LEU A 44 -3.73 -1.04 -3.96
C LEU A 44 -2.35 -0.63 -3.44
N LEU A 45 -2.09 -0.83 -2.15
CA LEU A 45 -0.82 -0.52 -1.50
C LEU A 45 0.35 -1.28 -2.12
N VAL A 46 0.20 -2.58 -2.32
CA VAL A 46 1.20 -3.44 -2.97
C VAL A 46 1.50 -2.94 -4.39
N ASN A 47 0.46 -2.66 -5.19
CA ASN A 47 0.66 -2.12 -6.55
C ASN A 47 1.39 -0.77 -6.55
N MET A 48 1.06 0.13 -5.61
CA MET A 48 1.73 1.43 -5.50
C MET A 48 3.20 1.28 -5.13
N PHE A 49 3.51 0.30 -4.29
CA PHE A 49 4.87 0.00 -3.85
C PHE A 49 5.73 -0.63 -4.94
N GLU A 50 5.19 -1.61 -5.66
CA GLU A 50 5.81 -2.18 -6.86
C GLU A 50 6.00 -1.11 -7.96
N GLY A 51 5.13 -0.10 -8.00
CA GLY A 51 5.24 1.08 -8.86
C GLY A 51 6.35 2.08 -8.47
N GLY A 52 7.13 1.79 -7.43
CA GLY A 52 8.32 2.57 -7.06
C GLY A 52 8.15 3.53 -5.88
N ARG A 53 6.96 3.62 -5.28
CA ARG A 53 6.75 4.39 -4.04
C ARG A 53 7.24 3.58 -2.85
N ARG A 54 8.13 4.13 -2.04
CA ARG A 54 8.82 3.36 -0.99
C ARG A 54 8.60 3.92 0.41
N THR A 55 8.12 5.16 0.53
CA THR A 55 7.91 5.78 1.83
C THR A 55 6.45 5.73 2.26
N GLU A 56 6.22 5.80 3.58
CA GLU A 56 4.89 5.87 4.18
C GLU A 56 4.07 7.06 3.61
N GLU A 57 4.71 8.22 3.48
CA GLU A 57 4.10 9.45 2.96
C GLU A 57 3.69 9.31 1.49
N GLU A 58 4.58 8.80 0.63
CA GLU A 58 4.28 8.59 -0.80
C GLU A 58 3.11 7.61 -0.99
N LEU A 59 3.08 6.54 -0.21
CA LEU A 59 2.02 5.53 -0.28
C LEU A 59 0.68 6.10 0.20
N LEU A 60 0.67 6.83 1.32
CA LEU A 60 -0.53 7.50 1.84
C LEU A 60 -1.08 8.52 0.84
N GLU A 61 -0.22 9.35 0.27
CA GLU A 61 -0.62 10.36 -0.72
C GLU A 61 -1.20 9.70 -1.97
N ALA A 62 -0.51 8.70 -2.54
CA ALA A 62 -0.95 8.02 -3.75
C ALA A 62 -2.28 7.29 -3.57
N VAL A 63 -2.45 6.64 -2.42
CA VAL A 63 -3.68 5.94 -2.08
C VAL A 63 -4.83 6.94 -1.90
N ARG A 64 -4.63 8.04 -1.18
CA ARG A 64 -5.63 9.10 -1.02
C ARG A 64 -6.01 9.75 -2.35
N ALA A 65 -5.03 10.04 -3.21
CA ALA A 65 -5.25 10.61 -4.54
C ALA A 65 -6.08 9.67 -5.44
N THR A 66 -5.75 8.38 -5.46
CA THR A 66 -6.51 7.35 -6.21
C THR A 66 -7.96 7.27 -5.73
N GLN A 67 -8.16 7.35 -4.41
CA GLN A 67 -9.49 7.26 -3.81
C GLN A 67 -10.34 8.50 -4.06
N ALA A 68 -9.72 9.68 -4.02
CA ALA A 68 -10.38 10.93 -4.39
C ALA A 68 -10.91 10.86 -5.82
N TYR A 69 -10.11 10.32 -6.74
CA TYR A 69 -10.53 10.09 -8.13
C TYR A 69 -11.73 9.13 -8.22
N ARG A 70 -11.72 8.03 -7.47
CA ARG A 70 -12.83 7.05 -7.45
C ARG A 70 -14.12 7.59 -6.83
N ARG A 71 -14.04 8.51 -5.87
CA ARG A 71 -15.23 9.13 -5.26
C ARG A 71 -15.85 10.22 -6.12
N ALA A 72 -15.08 10.80 -7.04
CA ALA A 72 -15.52 11.86 -7.95
C ALA A 72 -16.04 11.34 -9.31
N SER A 73 -16.03 10.02 -9.51
CA SER A 73 -16.51 9.33 -10.72
C SER A 73 -17.77 8.53 -10.39
#